data_AF-A0A7J3D532-F1
#
_entry.id   AF-A0A7J3D532-F1
#
_cell.length_a   1.000
_cell.length_b   1.000
_cell.length_c   1.000
_cell.angle_alpha   90.00
_cell.angle_beta   90.00
_cell.angle_gamma   90.00
#
_symmetry.space_group_name_H-M   'P 1'
#
loop_
_entity.id
_entity.type
_entity.pdbx_description
1 polymer ?
#
loop_
_entity_poly.entity_id
_entity_poly.type
_entity_poly.pdbx_seq_one_letter_code
_entity_poly.pdbx_strand_id
1 'polypeptide(L)'
;IMTKPIYTVESEAQLVDAVKYMRKKKVKRVGVTYKGKIEGILSIWDIISITPELVEIFSERLNIETPLAESRRNPVLMAGYCDLCNRWSDSLIEVDGKYICEECRVE
;
A
#
# COMPACT_ATOMS: atom_id res chain seq x y z
N ILE A 1 -9.50 15.76 13.64
CA ILE A 1 -9.90 17.07 13.06
C ILE A 1 -10.09 16.90 11.56
N MET A 2 -11.19 17.41 10.99
CA MET A 2 -11.49 17.29 9.56
C MET A 2 -11.02 18.51 8.78
N THR A 3 -10.57 18.31 7.55
CA THR A 3 -10.27 19.40 6.61
C THR A 3 -11.57 19.95 6.02
N LYS A 4 -11.78 21.27 6.10
CA LYS A 4 -12.88 21.97 5.44
C LYS A 4 -12.34 23.24 4.75
N PRO A 5 -12.73 23.51 3.49
CA PRO A 5 -13.49 22.64 2.58
C PRO A 5 -12.67 21.43 2.11
N ILE A 6 -13.35 20.37 1.67
CA ILE A 6 -12.71 19.19 1.08
C ILE A 6 -12.05 19.59 -0.24
N TYR A 7 -10.81 19.18 -0.47
CA TYR A 7 -10.15 19.36 -1.76
C TYR A 7 -10.66 18.32 -2.74
N THR A 8 -11.11 18.76 -3.92
CA THR A 8 -11.70 17.90 -4.94
C THR A 8 -11.07 18.10 -6.32
N VAL A 9 -11.23 17.09 -7.17
CA VAL A 9 -10.86 17.08 -8.59
C VAL A 9 -12.04 16.54 -9.42
N GLU A 10 -12.23 17.02 -10.63
CA GLU A 10 -13.28 16.51 -11.53
C GLU A 10 -12.94 15.10 -12.03
N SER A 11 -13.96 14.27 -12.24
CA SER A 11 -13.81 12.88 -12.70
C SER A 11 -13.13 12.75 -14.06
N GLU A 12 -13.31 13.73 -14.95
CA GLU A 12 -12.68 13.75 -16.28
C GLU A 12 -11.30 14.43 -16.28
N ALA A 13 -10.80 14.87 -15.13
CA ALA A 13 -9.49 15.50 -15.05
C ALA A 13 -8.37 14.50 -15.39
N GLN A 14 -7.34 14.98 -16.10
CA GLN A 14 -6.14 14.18 -16.36
C GLN A 14 -5.42 13.86 -15.04
N LEU A 15 -4.95 12.63 -14.91
CA LEU A 15 -4.30 12.13 -13.69
C LEU A 15 -3.10 13.00 -13.26
N VAL A 16 -2.33 13.49 -14.24
CA VAL A 16 -1.17 14.37 -14.02
C VAL A 16 -1.58 15.68 -13.34
N ASP A 17 -2.73 16.23 -13.68
CA ASP A 17 -3.23 17.48 -13.12
C ASP A 17 -3.77 17.27 -11.70
N ALA A 18 -4.41 16.12 -11.44
CA ALA A 18 -4.78 15.70 -10.10
C ALA A 18 -3.53 15.58 -9.18
N VAL A 19 -2.46 14.93 -9.66
CA VAL A 19 -1.19 14.80 -8.89
C VAL A 19 -0.57 16.18 -8.62
N LYS A 20 -0.50 17.05 -9.62
CA LYS A 20 0.03 18.43 -9.44
C LYS A 20 -0.80 19.20 -8.42
N TYR A 21 -2.12 19.06 -8.46
CA TYR A 21 -3.04 19.69 -7.52
C TYR A 21 -2.83 19.18 -6.08
N MET A 22 -2.77 17.86 -5.90
CA MET A 22 -2.48 17.20 -4.61
C MET A 22 -1.15 17.69 -4.03
N ARG A 23 -0.10 17.76 -4.85
CA ARG A 23 1.22 18.28 -4.46
C ARG A 23 1.16 19.74 -4.03
N LYS A 24 0.47 20.60 -4.81
CA LYS A 24 0.30 22.02 -4.50
C LYS A 24 -0.46 22.24 -3.18
N LYS A 25 -1.45 21.39 -2.90
CA LYS A 25 -2.25 21.43 -1.67
C LYS A 25 -1.62 20.68 -0.50
N LYS A 26 -0.51 19.96 -0.73
CA LYS A 26 0.17 19.11 0.26
C LYS A 26 -0.77 18.08 0.90
N VAL A 27 -1.64 17.48 0.10
CA VAL A 27 -2.59 16.44 0.56
C VAL A 27 -2.38 15.13 -0.19
N LYS A 28 -2.59 14.02 0.52
CA LYS A 28 -2.43 12.65 -0.02
C LYS A 28 -3.72 12.07 -0.62
N ARG A 29 -4.87 12.73 -0.39
CA ARG A 29 -6.20 12.29 -0.83
C ARG A 29 -7.02 13.50 -1.25
N VAL A 30 -7.83 13.33 -2.28
CA VAL A 30 -8.81 14.30 -2.78
C VAL A 30 -10.13 13.60 -3.04
N GLY A 31 -11.24 14.32 -2.89
CA GLY A 31 -12.54 13.84 -3.37
C GLY A 31 -12.61 13.93 -4.90
N VAL A 32 -13.29 12.99 -5.52
CA VAL A 32 -13.58 13.04 -6.97
C VAL A 32 -15.01 13.53 -7.15
N THR A 33 -15.19 14.56 -7.97
CA THR A 33 -16.49 15.15 -8.27
C THR A 33 -16.92 14.93 -9.71
N TYR A 34 -18.21 14.69 -9.91
CA TYR A 34 -18.86 14.72 -11.22
C TYR A 34 -20.11 15.58 -11.11
N LYS A 35 -20.25 16.57 -12.00
CA LYS A 35 -21.39 17.50 -12.01
C LYS A 35 -21.68 18.11 -10.62
N GLY A 36 -20.63 18.45 -9.89
CA GLY A 36 -20.70 19.08 -8.56
C GLY A 36 -21.07 18.15 -7.40
N LYS A 37 -21.17 16.83 -7.63
CA LYS A 37 -21.40 15.82 -6.58
C LYS A 37 -20.15 14.98 -6.36
N ILE A 38 -19.85 14.63 -5.12
CA ILE A 38 -18.74 13.71 -4.80
C ILE A 38 -19.19 12.29 -5.16
N GLU A 39 -18.41 11.63 -6.02
CA GLU A 39 -18.66 10.25 -6.45
C GLU A 39 -17.59 9.28 -5.95
N GLY A 40 -16.44 9.78 -5.47
CA GLY A 40 -15.37 8.92 -4.98
C GLY A 40 -14.24 9.66 -4.30
N ILE A 41 -13.15 8.92 -4.08
CA ILE A 41 -11.91 9.40 -3.47
C ILE A 41 -10.75 8.91 -4.33
N LEU A 42 -9.78 9.78 -4.56
CA LEU A 42 -8.51 9.44 -5.19
C LEU A 42 -7.38 9.69 -4.21
N SER A 43 -6.55 8.68 -3.99
CA SER A 43 -5.35 8.75 -3.17
C SER A 43 -4.09 8.65 -4.02
N ILE A 44 -2.97 9.13 -3.47
CA ILE A 44 -1.65 8.97 -4.11
C ILE A 44 -1.27 7.49 -4.29
N TRP A 45 -1.83 6.60 -3.46
CA TRP A 45 -1.60 5.16 -3.57
C TRP A 45 -2.23 4.58 -4.81
N ASP A 46 -3.48 4.93 -5.11
CA ASP A 46 -4.18 4.48 -6.31
C ASP A 46 -3.40 4.80 -7.59
N ILE A 47 -2.59 5.88 -7.55
CA ILE A 47 -1.74 6.33 -8.66
C ILE A 47 -0.42 5.54 -8.73
N ILE A 48 0.24 5.34 -7.60
CA ILE A 48 1.54 4.65 -7.52
C ILE A 48 1.38 3.15 -7.78
N SER A 49 0.24 2.56 -7.40
CA SER A 49 -0.05 1.12 -7.53
C SER A 49 -0.26 0.63 -8.96
N ILE A 50 -0.35 1.53 -9.95
CA ILE A 50 -0.58 1.15 -11.36
C ILE A 50 0.61 0.34 -11.92
N THR A 51 1.81 0.56 -11.41
CA THR A 51 3.04 -0.06 -11.90
C THR A 51 3.91 -0.46 -10.70
N PRO A 52 4.00 -1.76 -10.37
CA PRO A 52 4.73 -2.25 -9.19
C PRO A 52 6.19 -1.75 -9.12
N GLU A 53 6.85 -1.58 -10.25
CA GLU A 53 8.22 -1.09 -10.38
C GLU A 53 8.39 0.35 -9.86
N LEU A 54 7.32 1.16 -9.95
CA LEU A 54 7.34 2.52 -9.41
C LEU A 54 7.27 2.53 -7.88
N VAL A 55 6.65 1.50 -7.28
CA VAL A 55 6.47 1.43 -5.82
C VAL A 55 7.82 1.34 -5.10
N GLU A 56 8.74 0.52 -5.61
CA GLU A 56 10.10 0.39 -5.05
C GLU A 56 10.84 1.73 -5.09
N ILE A 57 10.82 2.42 -6.24
CA ILE A 57 11.51 3.70 -6.43
C ILE A 57 10.94 4.82 -5.56
N PHE A 58 9.61 4.85 -5.37
CA PHE A 58 8.94 5.93 -4.65
C PHE A 58 8.80 5.71 -3.14
N SER A 59 9.05 4.49 -2.65
CA SER A 59 8.96 4.13 -1.23
C SER A 59 9.83 5.01 -0.31
N GLU A 60 11.06 5.32 -0.73
CA GLU A 60 12.00 6.15 0.05
C GLU A 60 11.65 7.64 0.06
N ARG A 61 11.14 8.16 -1.06
CA ARG A 61 11.03 9.62 -1.29
C ARG A 61 9.72 10.23 -0.81
N LEU A 62 8.67 9.44 -0.76
CA LEU A 62 7.34 9.96 -0.47
C LEU A 62 6.95 9.80 1.00
N ASN A 63 7.82 9.18 1.82
CA ASN A 63 7.58 8.85 3.24
C ASN A 63 6.15 8.32 3.44
N ILE A 64 5.74 7.47 2.51
CA ILE A 64 4.41 6.89 2.52
C ILE A 64 4.60 5.49 3.06
N GLU A 65 4.01 5.26 4.23
CA GLU A 65 3.71 3.92 4.71
C GLU A 65 2.89 3.25 3.60
N THR A 66 3.52 2.32 2.90
CA THR A 66 2.88 1.54 1.84
C THR A 66 1.63 0.88 2.41
N PRO A 67 0.47 0.84 1.71
CA PRO A 67 -0.57 -0.11 2.04
C PRO A 67 -0.08 -1.54 1.79
N LEU A 68 1.05 -1.72 1.07
CA LEU A 68 1.82 -2.97 1.12
C LEU A 68 2.42 -3.24 2.51
N ALA A 69 2.70 -2.22 3.33
CA ALA A 69 3.03 -2.35 4.74
C ALA A 69 1.79 -2.63 5.61
N GLU A 70 0.59 -2.19 5.24
CA GLU A 70 -0.66 -2.64 5.89
C GLU A 70 -1.06 -4.06 5.45
N SER A 71 -0.64 -4.50 4.26
CA SER A 71 -0.65 -5.90 3.84
C SER A 71 0.43 -6.75 4.55
N ARG A 72 1.31 -6.17 5.38
CA ARG A 72 2.17 -6.93 6.32
C ARG A 72 1.40 -7.43 7.55
N ARG A 73 0.15 -7.86 7.35
CA ARG A 73 -0.34 -9.06 8.04
C ARG A 73 -0.04 -10.35 7.25
N ASN A 74 0.57 -10.26 6.07
CA ASN A 74 1.31 -11.37 5.52
C ASN A 74 2.79 -11.23 5.89
N PRO A 75 3.33 -12.11 6.74
CA PRO A 75 4.77 -12.19 6.95
C PRO A 75 5.45 -12.43 5.60
N VAL A 76 6.61 -11.80 5.41
CA VAL A 76 7.47 -12.08 4.26
C VAL A 76 7.79 -13.57 4.30
N LEU A 77 7.14 -14.36 3.45
CA LEU A 77 7.33 -15.80 3.41
C LEU A 77 8.73 -16.07 2.84
N MET A 78 9.59 -16.65 3.66
CA MET A 78 10.90 -17.14 3.21
C MET A 78 10.80 -18.61 2.78
N ALA A 79 11.61 -19.00 1.79
CA ALA A 79 11.81 -20.39 1.41
C ALA A 79 13.06 -20.94 2.08
N GLY A 80 12.96 -22.14 2.66
CA GLY A 80 14.08 -22.78 3.36
C GLY A 80 13.65 -24.03 4.13
N TYR A 81 14.49 -24.48 5.06
CA TYR A 81 14.17 -25.59 5.96
C TYR A 81 13.52 -25.07 7.25
N CYS A 82 12.46 -25.75 7.70
CA CYS A 82 11.79 -25.47 8.97
C CYS A 82 12.65 -25.90 10.17
N ASP A 83 12.80 -25.02 11.18
CA ASP A 83 13.60 -25.29 12.37
C ASP A 83 12.99 -26.32 13.34
N LEU A 84 11.72 -26.73 13.14
CA LEU A 84 11.03 -27.74 13.98
C LEU A 84 11.00 -29.12 13.34
N CYS A 85 10.55 -29.23 12.08
CA CYS A 85 10.38 -30.51 11.40
C CYS A 85 11.46 -30.81 10.36
N ASN A 86 12.36 -29.84 10.09
CA ASN A 86 13.46 -29.95 9.15
C ASN A 86 13.02 -30.28 7.70
N ARG A 87 11.74 -30.04 7.37
CA ARG A 87 11.22 -30.12 6.00
C ARG A 87 11.45 -28.79 5.27
N TRP A 88 11.67 -28.87 3.96
CA TRP A 88 11.66 -27.69 3.11
C TRP A 88 10.25 -27.12 3.02
N SER A 89 10.13 -25.80 3.05
CA SER A 89 8.88 -25.08 2.87
C SER A 89 9.16 -23.76 2.17
N ASP A 90 8.33 -23.40 1.19
CA ASP A 90 8.35 -22.09 0.52
C ASP A 90 7.55 -21.02 1.31
N SER A 91 7.13 -21.36 2.54
CA SER A 91 6.22 -20.56 3.36
C SER A 91 6.60 -20.56 4.84
N LEU A 92 7.86 -20.22 5.13
CA LEU A 92 8.39 -20.05 6.48
C LEU A 92 8.07 -18.66 7.05
N ILE A 93 7.80 -18.62 8.35
CA ILE A 93 7.58 -17.39 9.13
C ILE A 93 8.55 -17.40 10.31
N GLU A 94 9.12 -16.24 10.63
CA GLU A 94 9.94 -16.07 11.84
C GLU A 94 9.06 -15.97 13.09
N VAL A 95 9.28 -16.88 14.04
CA VAL A 95 8.68 -16.88 15.38
C VAL A 95 9.82 -17.04 16.39
N ASP A 96 10.03 -16.04 17.23
CA ASP A 96 11.10 -16.00 18.24
C ASP A 96 12.50 -16.33 17.69
N GLY A 97 12.83 -15.82 16.49
CA GLY A 97 14.12 -16.05 15.84
C GLY A 97 14.28 -17.42 15.17
N LYS A 98 13.20 -18.21 15.07
CA LYS A 98 13.16 -19.49 14.34
C LYS A 98 12.22 -19.42 13.16
N TYR A 99 12.56 -20.10 12.07
CA TYR A 99 11.76 -20.17 10.86
C TYR A 99 10.87 -21.41 10.86
N ILE A 100 9.56 -21.21 10.99
CA ILE A 100 8.57 -22.29 11.17
C ILE A 100 7.64 -22.39 9.95
N CYS A 101 7.43 -23.60 9.41
CA CYS A 101 6.53 -23.87 8.28
C CYS A 101 5.05 -23.86 8.68
N GLU A 102 4.15 -23.81 7.68
CA GLU A 102 2.70 -23.77 7.91
C GLU A 102 2.17 -24.95 8.72
N GLU A 103 2.70 -26.15 8.51
CA GLU A 103 2.27 -27.35 9.20
C GLU A 103 2.58 -27.29 10.70
N CYS A 104 3.79 -26.83 11.06
CA CYS A 104 4.22 -26.72 12.46
C CYS A 104 3.63 -25.50 13.21
N ARG A 105 2.91 -24.60 12.52
CA ARG A 105 2.23 -23.44 13.14
C ARG A 105 0.79 -23.75 13.55
N VAL A 106 0.20 -24.80 13.00
CA VAL A 106 -1.22 -25.17 13.21
C VAL A 106 -1.36 -26.20 14.34
N GLU A 107 -0.24 -26.68 14.88
CA GLU A 107 -0.13 -27.65 15.98
C GLU A 107 0.14 -26.94 17.33
#